data_AF-A0A7X6NSH2-F1
#
_entry.id   AF-A0A7X6NSH2-F1
#
_cell.length_a   1.000
_cell.length_b   1.000
_cell.length_c   1.000
_cell.angle_alpha   90.00
_cell.angle_beta   90.00
_cell.angle_gamma   90.00
#
_symmetry.space_group_name_H-M   'P 1'
#
loop_
_entity.id
_entity.type
_entity.pdbx_description
1 polymer ?
#
loop_
_entity_poly.entity_id
_entity_poly.type
_entity_poly.pdbx_seq_one_letter_code
_entity_poly.pdbx_strand_id
1 'polypeptide(L)'
;MRRIDREEDTMNKRAFSPVKQGQLPYLRRWWLFAITVVVNAGVISLVSWQKPFGLVDVLTDTTICGVTTSFITVPIIAEWIKRMRRAGTLPADVPINTVIQRLPQQRWVLAALSAVAFGIATPLVSWMLLKIYQIEILSFVQVVGLKVVYALILCELISRFAVLRYIQPDCATPDDAPVQRGSEKVANPMPRISYFADRLNDIKAQAGFGLLMRLVFGSVSFTPDRFMVVEPTLRSGVAITGAITAVLVALFFIPPLHKQMWGMRVRGEVPISTVRNPWVAWLPENSIVFGMVLLVPIAVEMSVVFWLVMTFMGFDVLNYFQFLLIIVAHNNLLFKAVVPLIILRATQPSKADKVAVVLA
;
A
#
# COMPACT_ATOMS: atom_id res chain seq x y z
N MET A 1 12.86 -45.29 19.81
CA MET A 1 13.52 -44.01 19.45
C MET A 1 13.18 -43.58 18.02
N ARG A 2 11.90 -43.28 17.71
CA ARG A 2 11.46 -42.77 16.39
C ARG A 2 10.20 -41.90 16.55
N ARG A 3 10.24 -40.89 17.42
CA ARG A 3 9.09 -40.00 17.66
C ARG A 3 9.42 -38.53 17.91
N ILE A 4 10.69 -38.12 17.82
CA ILE A 4 11.10 -36.74 18.14
C ILE A 4 11.37 -35.92 16.87
N ASP A 5 11.73 -36.54 15.74
CA ASP A 5 12.10 -35.80 14.52
C ASP A 5 10.89 -35.28 13.70
N ARG A 6 9.64 -35.55 14.13
CA ARG A 6 8.44 -35.12 13.39
C ARG A 6 7.88 -33.77 13.83
N GLU A 7 8.28 -33.24 14.99
CA GLU A 7 7.75 -31.96 15.50
C GLU A 7 8.59 -30.76 15.04
N GLU A 8 9.92 -30.88 14.90
CA GLU A 8 10.77 -29.79 14.41
C GLU A 8 10.47 -29.40 12.96
N ASP A 9 10.14 -30.38 12.10
CA ASP A 9 9.79 -30.12 10.69
C ASP A 9 8.41 -29.44 10.54
N THR A 10 7.54 -29.53 11.56
CA THR A 10 6.27 -28.77 11.61
C THR A 10 6.39 -27.37 12.21
N MET A 11 7.40 -27.10 13.05
CA MET A 11 7.65 -25.76 13.57
C MET A 11 8.34 -24.86 12.55
N ASN A 12 9.29 -25.38 11.75
CA ASN A 12 9.95 -24.58 10.72
C ASN A 12 9.06 -24.30 9.49
N LYS A 13 8.09 -25.17 9.18
CA LYS A 13 7.09 -24.94 8.10
C LYS A 13 6.04 -23.87 8.43
N ARG A 14 5.98 -23.37 9.68
CA ARG A 14 5.11 -22.25 10.07
C ARG A 14 5.79 -20.88 9.97
N ALA A 15 7.11 -20.80 9.82
CA ALA A 15 7.83 -19.53 9.79
C ALA A 15 7.73 -18.81 8.43
N PHE A 16 7.59 -19.55 7.33
CA PHE A 16 7.49 -18.98 5.99
C PHE A 16 6.55 -19.81 5.13
N SER A 17 5.25 -19.70 5.38
CA SER A 17 4.27 -20.15 4.41
C SER A 17 4.37 -19.28 3.15
N PRO A 18 4.42 -19.85 1.93
CA PRO A 18 4.37 -19.04 0.72
C PRO A 18 3.13 -18.17 0.79
N VAL A 19 3.32 -16.88 0.44
CA VAL A 19 2.25 -15.92 0.27
C VAL A 19 1.39 -16.40 -0.91
N LYS A 20 0.54 -17.40 -0.66
CA LYS A 20 -0.66 -17.64 -1.46
C LYS A 20 -1.45 -16.36 -1.30
N GLN A 21 -1.41 -15.52 -2.34
CA GLN A 21 -2.25 -14.36 -2.50
C GLN A 21 -3.70 -14.84 -2.61
N GLY A 22 -4.29 -15.22 -1.48
CA GLY A 22 -5.70 -15.00 -1.25
C GLY A 22 -5.85 -13.48 -1.12
N GLN A 23 -6.02 -12.80 -2.25
CA GLN A 23 -6.50 -11.43 -2.24
C GLN A 23 -7.84 -11.47 -1.50
N LEU A 24 -7.88 -10.76 -0.38
CA LEU A 24 -8.89 -10.92 0.65
C LEU A 24 -10.31 -10.63 0.13
N PRO A 25 -11.35 -11.02 0.89
CA PRO A 25 -12.74 -10.54 0.77
C PRO A 25 -12.92 -8.99 0.76
N TYR A 26 -11.85 -8.24 1.04
CA TYR A 26 -11.85 -6.82 1.39
C TYR A 26 -11.76 -5.91 0.16
N LEU A 27 -11.21 -6.41 -0.95
CA LEU A 27 -10.83 -5.60 -2.12
C LEU A 27 -11.74 -5.79 -3.33
N ARG A 28 -12.67 -6.75 -3.30
CA ARG A 28 -13.50 -7.06 -4.48
C ARG A 28 -14.66 -6.11 -4.70
N ARG A 29 -14.87 -5.14 -3.82
CA ARG A 29 -16.06 -4.29 -3.81
C ARG A 29 -15.72 -2.86 -4.17
N TRP A 30 -15.26 -2.69 -5.42
CA TRP A 30 -15.07 -1.37 -6.06
C TRP A 30 -16.28 -0.46 -5.87
N TRP A 31 -17.49 -1.03 -5.78
CA TRP A 31 -18.72 -0.30 -5.52
C TRP A 31 -18.74 0.40 -4.15
N LEU A 32 -18.13 -0.16 -3.10
CA LEU A 32 -18.06 0.49 -1.78
C LEU A 32 -17.16 1.73 -1.84
N PHE A 33 -16.02 1.59 -2.52
CA PHE A 33 -15.12 2.71 -2.80
C PHE A 33 -15.83 3.76 -3.66
N ALA A 34 -16.55 3.35 -4.71
CA ALA A 34 -17.30 4.25 -5.57
C ALA A 34 -18.37 5.02 -4.81
N ILE A 35 -19.18 4.37 -3.97
CA ILE A 35 -20.18 5.05 -3.13
C ILE A 35 -19.50 6.04 -2.20
N THR A 36 -18.43 5.62 -1.52
CA THR A 36 -17.71 6.49 -0.57
C THR A 36 -17.16 7.73 -1.27
N VAL A 37 -16.54 7.54 -2.44
CA VAL A 37 -15.98 8.63 -3.26
C VAL A 37 -17.09 9.55 -3.76
N VAL A 38 -18.17 9.02 -4.33
CA VAL A 38 -19.28 9.80 -4.88
C VAL A 38 -19.97 10.62 -3.79
N VAL A 39 -20.23 10.03 -2.61
CA VAL A 39 -20.85 10.75 -1.50
C VAL A 39 -19.92 11.87 -1.01
N ASN A 40 -18.63 11.57 -0.82
CA ASN A 40 -17.66 12.57 -0.36
C ASN A 40 -17.48 13.72 -1.36
N ALA A 41 -17.35 13.40 -2.65
CA ALA A 41 -17.26 14.37 -3.73
C ALA A 41 -18.55 15.19 -3.87
N GLY A 42 -19.71 14.57 -3.70
CA GLY A 42 -21.00 15.25 -3.69
C GLY A 42 -21.12 16.25 -2.54
N VAL A 43 -20.73 15.86 -1.33
CA VAL A 43 -20.77 16.75 -0.15
C VAL A 43 -19.93 18.01 -0.36
N ILE A 44 -18.69 17.89 -0.86
CA ILE A 44 -17.86 19.07 -1.12
C ILE A 44 -18.38 19.91 -2.28
N SER A 45 -18.91 19.27 -3.32
CA SER A 45 -19.45 19.97 -4.49
C SER A 45 -20.68 20.79 -4.14
N LEU A 46 -21.54 20.29 -3.24
CA LEU A 46 -22.75 21.00 -2.81
C LEU A 46 -22.44 22.17 -1.85
N VAL A 47 -21.45 22.02 -0.97
CA VAL A 47 -21.19 22.99 0.10
C VAL A 47 -20.21 24.09 -0.34
N SER A 48 -19.28 23.78 -1.24
CA SER A 48 -18.10 24.62 -1.48
C SER A 48 -17.72 24.77 -2.95
N TRP A 49 -18.70 24.75 -3.86
CA TRP A 49 -18.49 24.86 -5.31
C TRP A 49 -17.68 26.11 -5.68
N GLN A 50 -16.58 25.90 -6.43
CA GLN A 50 -15.72 26.95 -7.00
C GLN A 50 -15.12 27.98 -6.02
N LYS A 51 -15.06 27.66 -4.72
CA LYS A 51 -14.38 28.51 -3.74
C LYS A 51 -12.91 28.13 -3.57
N PRO A 52 -12.01 29.08 -3.28
CA PRO A 52 -10.70 28.77 -2.74
C PRO A 52 -10.84 28.22 -1.31
N PHE A 53 -9.98 27.27 -0.94
CA PHE A 53 -10.00 26.63 0.37
C PHE A 53 -8.76 27.04 1.14
N GLY A 54 -8.96 27.72 2.27
CA GLY A 54 -7.90 27.96 3.24
C GLY A 54 -7.68 26.77 4.15
N LEU A 55 -6.76 26.91 5.10
CA LEU A 55 -6.43 25.85 6.07
C LEU A 55 -7.69 25.32 6.79
N VAL A 56 -8.50 26.21 7.36
CA VAL A 56 -9.70 25.82 8.15
C VAL A 56 -10.70 25.04 7.29
N ASP A 57 -10.88 25.43 6.04
CA ASP A 57 -11.81 24.76 5.12
C ASP A 57 -11.33 23.35 4.80
N VAL A 58 -10.02 23.16 4.56
CA VAL A 58 -9.43 21.84 4.31
C VAL A 58 -9.52 20.94 5.55
N LEU A 59 -9.25 21.47 6.74
CA LEU A 59 -9.37 20.70 7.98
C LEU A 59 -10.82 20.30 8.27
N THR A 60 -11.77 21.19 7.98
CA THR A 60 -13.20 20.90 8.13
C THR A 60 -13.63 19.83 7.13
N ASP A 61 -13.26 19.96 5.85
CA ASP A 61 -13.60 18.97 4.82
C ASP A 61 -13.01 17.59 5.13
N THR A 62 -11.75 17.54 5.57
CA THR A 62 -11.08 16.27 5.90
C THR A 62 -11.66 15.62 7.16
N THR A 63 -12.13 16.41 8.12
CA THR A 63 -12.92 15.92 9.27
C THR A 63 -14.23 15.28 8.78
N ILE A 64 -14.99 16.01 7.95
CA ILE A 64 -16.26 15.52 7.37
C ILE A 64 -16.01 14.24 6.57
N CYS A 65 -14.91 14.17 5.82
CA CYS A 65 -14.51 13.00 5.04
C CYS A 65 -14.27 11.77 5.95
N GLY A 66 -13.53 11.93 7.04
CA GLY A 66 -13.31 10.88 8.04
C GLY A 66 -14.60 10.37 8.67
N VAL A 67 -15.50 11.29 9.04
CA VAL A 67 -16.80 10.97 9.64
C VAL A 67 -17.71 10.23 8.65
N THR A 68 -17.95 10.83 7.48
CA THR A 68 -18.84 10.25 6.45
C THR A 68 -18.34 8.88 5.98
N THR A 69 -17.04 8.73 5.74
CA THR A 69 -16.44 7.45 5.33
C THR A 69 -16.66 6.37 6.39
N SER A 70 -16.59 6.72 7.68
CA SER A 70 -16.85 5.78 8.79
C SER A 70 -18.31 5.33 8.83
N PHE A 71 -19.25 6.26 8.68
CA PHE A 71 -20.70 5.97 8.67
C PHE A 71 -21.18 5.22 7.43
N ILE A 72 -20.45 5.30 6.31
CA ILE A 72 -20.73 4.49 5.11
C ILE A 72 -20.09 3.11 5.26
N THR A 73 -18.80 3.05 5.56
CA THR A 73 -17.99 1.82 5.46
C THR A 73 -18.35 0.80 6.53
N VAL A 74 -18.46 1.22 7.79
CA VAL A 74 -18.65 0.28 8.91
C VAL A 74 -19.99 -0.47 8.84
N PRO A 75 -21.16 0.19 8.66
CA PRO A 75 -22.44 -0.50 8.63
C PRO A 75 -22.58 -1.46 7.44
N ILE A 76 -22.07 -1.06 6.27
CA ILE A 76 -22.10 -1.89 5.06
C ILE A 76 -21.30 -3.19 5.29
N ILE A 77 -20.11 -3.08 5.86
CA ILE A 77 -19.26 -4.23 6.16
C ILE A 77 -19.88 -5.12 7.23
N ALA A 78 -20.45 -4.54 8.28
CA ALA A 78 -21.12 -5.29 9.34
C ALA A 78 -22.26 -6.15 8.78
N GLU A 79 -23.13 -5.54 7.98
CA GLU A 79 -24.26 -6.22 7.34
C GLU A 79 -23.78 -7.32 6.40
N TRP A 80 -22.71 -7.04 5.65
CA TRP A 80 -22.17 -8.00 4.70
C TRP A 80 -21.55 -9.23 5.38
N ILE A 81 -20.74 -9.04 6.42
CA ILE A 81 -20.12 -10.14 7.16
C ILE A 81 -21.18 -10.98 7.85
N LYS A 82 -22.22 -10.35 8.40
CA LYS A 82 -23.38 -11.06 8.95
C LYS A 82 -24.03 -11.98 7.92
N ARG A 83 -24.23 -11.51 6.68
CA ARG A 83 -24.77 -12.34 5.59
C ARG A 83 -23.83 -13.49 5.21
N MET A 84 -22.53 -13.23 5.11
CA MET A 84 -21.54 -14.27 4.80
C MET A 84 -21.46 -15.35 5.89
N ARG A 85 -21.57 -14.94 7.15
CA ARG A 85 -21.52 -15.83 8.30
C ARG A 85 -22.73 -16.76 8.35
N ARG A 86 -23.93 -16.21 8.14
CA ARG A 86 -25.17 -16.97 7.99
C ARG A 86 -25.12 -17.94 6.81
N ALA A 87 -24.44 -17.56 5.73
CA ALA A 87 -24.22 -18.43 4.57
C ALA A 87 -23.10 -19.48 4.76
N GLY A 88 -22.36 -19.46 5.87
CA GLY A 88 -21.23 -20.37 6.10
C GLY A 88 -20.02 -20.13 5.18
N THR A 89 -19.93 -18.95 4.58
CA THR A 89 -18.91 -18.59 3.58
C THR A 89 -17.72 -17.84 4.16
N LEU A 90 -17.74 -17.53 5.46
CA LEU A 90 -16.57 -16.94 6.11
C LEU A 90 -15.43 -17.95 6.16
N PRO A 91 -14.18 -17.49 6.28
CA PRO A 91 -13.06 -18.38 6.42
C PRO A 91 -13.06 -19.08 7.77
N ALA A 92 -12.63 -20.35 7.75
CA ALA A 92 -12.55 -21.19 8.95
C ALA A 92 -11.49 -20.68 9.94
N ASP A 93 -10.36 -20.20 9.42
CA ASP A 93 -9.24 -19.69 10.22
C ASP A 93 -9.28 -18.16 10.32
N VAL A 94 -9.70 -17.66 11.49
CA VAL A 94 -9.76 -16.23 11.80
C VAL A 94 -8.61 -15.85 12.73
N PRO A 95 -7.81 -14.80 12.44
CA PRO A 95 -6.85 -14.29 13.40
C PRO A 95 -7.59 -13.68 14.60
N ILE A 96 -7.44 -14.33 15.76
CA ILE A 96 -7.99 -13.87 17.02
C ILE A 96 -7.16 -12.67 17.51
N ASN A 97 -7.84 -11.57 17.84
CA ASN A 97 -7.18 -10.39 18.40
C ASN A 97 -8.01 -9.84 19.57
N THR A 98 -7.49 -9.99 20.79
CA THR A 98 -8.14 -9.61 22.04
C THR A 98 -8.44 -8.11 22.13
N VAL A 99 -7.61 -7.26 21.52
CA VAL A 99 -7.82 -5.81 21.50
C VAL A 99 -9.01 -5.45 20.62
N ILE A 100 -9.12 -6.09 19.46
CA ILE A 100 -10.24 -5.85 18.53
C ILE A 100 -11.56 -6.35 19.12
N GLN A 101 -11.56 -7.45 19.86
CA GLN A 101 -12.77 -7.98 20.51
C GLN A 101 -13.38 -7.01 21.54
N ARG A 102 -12.57 -6.12 22.13
CA ARG A 102 -13.06 -5.09 23.05
C ARG A 102 -13.87 -3.98 22.37
N LEU A 103 -13.79 -3.85 21.05
CA LEU A 103 -14.54 -2.82 20.32
C LEU A 103 -16.04 -3.15 20.31
N PRO A 104 -16.92 -2.14 20.18
CA PRO A 104 -18.37 -2.36 20.14
C PRO A 104 -18.81 -3.34 19.05
N GLN A 105 -19.77 -4.22 19.37
CA GLN A 105 -20.41 -5.11 18.39
C GLN A 105 -21.47 -4.37 17.57
N GLN A 106 -22.12 -3.37 18.15
CA GLN A 106 -23.17 -2.61 17.47
C GLN A 106 -22.57 -1.74 16.36
N ARG A 107 -23.07 -1.92 15.12
CA ARG A 107 -22.52 -1.26 13.92
C ARG A 107 -22.46 0.26 13.99
N TRP A 108 -23.47 0.89 14.56
CA TRP A 108 -23.52 2.35 14.66
C TRP A 108 -22.59 2.91 15.74
N VAL A 109 -22.38 2.17 16.83
CA VAL A 109 -21.44 2.58 17.88
C VAL A 109 -20.00 2.44 17.39
N LEU A 110 -19.69 1.35 16.67
CA LEU A 110 -18.37 1.20 16.03
C LEU A 110 -18.15 2.27 14.95
N ALA A 111 -19.18 2.59 14.17
CA ALA A 111 -19.11 3.67 13.18
C ALA A 111 -18.85 5.03 13.84
N ALA A 112 -19.52 5.34 14.95
CA ALA A 112 -19.31 6.57 15.70
C ALA A 112 -17.89 6.64 16.31
N LEU A 113 -17.41 5.54 16.92
CA LEU A 113 -16.05 5.48 17.44
C LEU A 113 -14.99 5.63 16.35
N SER A 114 -15.22 5.02 15.19
CA SER A 114 -14.38 5.20 14.00
C SER A 114 -14.45 6.64 13.49
N ALA A 115 -15.63 7.25 13.46
CA ALA A 115 -15.83 8.63 13.03
C ALA A 115 -15.09 9.62 13.94
N VAL A 116 -15.04 9.39 15.25
CA VAL A 116 -14.22 10.21 16.17
C VAL A 116 -12.74 10.01 15.88
N ALA A 117 -12.26 8.76 15.80
CA ALA A 117 -10.85 8.48 15.59
C ALA A 117 -10.33 9.02 14.24
N PHE A 118 -11.02 8.69 13.14
CA PHE A 118 -10.65 9.13 11.80
C PHE A 118 -11.03 10.59 11.53
N GLY A 119 -12.08 11.11 12.17
CA GLY A 119 -12.44 12.53 12.12
C GLY A 119 -11.39 13.43 12.75
N ILE A 120 -10.62 12.95 13.74
CA ILE A 120 -9.48 13.68 14.32
C ILE A 120 -8.18 13.40 13.56
N ALA A 121 -7.92 12.14 13.21
CA ALA A 121 -6.66 11.76 12.57
C ALA A 121 -6.48 12.36 11.16
N THR A 122 -7.55 12.39 10.36
CA THR A 122 -7.50 12.88 8.97
C THR A 122 -7.14 14.37 8.87
N PRO A 123 -7.79 15.30 9.61
CA PRO A 123 -7.38 16.70 9.59
C PRO A 123 -6.00 16.91 10.19
N LEU A 124 -5.59 16.14 11.21
CA LEU A 124 -4.24 16.25 11.76
C LEU A 124 -3.17 15.94 10.71
N VAL A 125 -3.35 14.83 9.96
CA VAL A 125 -2.44 14.47 8.86
C VAL A 125 -2.47 15.53 7.76
N SER A 126 -3.65 16.05 7.41
CA SER A 126 -3.80 17.09 6.39
C SER A 126 -3.13 18.40 6.81
N TRP A 127 -3.27 18.80 8.07
CA TRP A 127 -2.58 19.94 8.66
C TRP A 127 -1.07 19.80 8.57
N MET A 128 -0.53 18.63 8.96
CA MET A 128 0.90 18.36 8.87
C MET A 128 1.40 18.45 7.43
N LEU A 129 0.66 17.89 6.46
CA LEU A 129 1.03 17.96 5.05
C LEU A 129 1.00 19.40 4.53
N LEU A 130 -0.06 20.17 4.81
CA LEU A 130 -0.14 21.57 4.39
C LEU A 130 1.01 22.40 4.98
N LYS A 131 1.39 22.15 6.24
CA LYS A 131 2.54 22.81 6.88
C LYS A 131 3.88 22.41 6.27
N ILE A 132 4.09 21.11 6.02
CA ILE A 132 5.32 20.60 5.40
C ILE A 132 5.51 21.19 4.00
N TYR A 133 4.44 21.27 3.20
CA TYR A 133 4.48 21.79 1.83
C TYR A 133 4.23 23.30 1.73
N GLN A 134 4.04 23.99 2.86
CA GLN A 134 3.76 25.43 2.92
C GLN A 134 2.59 25.86 2.01
N ILE A 135 1.55 25.03 1.93
CA ILE A 135 0.36 25.31 1.14
C ILE A 135 -0.60 26.15 1.99
N GLU A 136 -0.92 27.35 1.51
CA GLU A 136 -1.86 28.26 2.19
C GLU A 136 -3.28 28.15 1.66
N ILE A 137 -3.42 28.01 0.34
CA ILE A 137 -4.70 28.00 -0.36
C ILE A 137 -4.70 26.86 -1.39
N LEU A 138 -5.81 26.12 -1.45
CA LEU A 138 -6.07 25.12 -2.47
C LEU A 138 -7.26 25.55 -3.35
N SER A 139 -7.16 25.25 -4.63
CA SER A 139 -8.29 25.33 -5.56
C SER A 139 -9.30 24.22 -5.30
N PHE A 140 -10.55 24.45 -5.69
CA PHE A 140 -11.61 23.43 -5.59
C PHE A 140 -11.21 22.08 -6.22
N VAL A 141 -10.58 22.11 -7.40
CA VAL A 141 -10.13 20.89 -8.11
C VAL A 141 -9.08 20.13 -7.30
N GLN A 142 -8.14 20.85 -6.68
CA GLN A 142 -7.13 20.25 -5.80
C GLN A 142 -7.76 19.58 -4.60
N VAL A 143 -8.71 20.25 -3.94
CA VAL A 143 -9.40 19.68 -2.76
C VAL A 143 -10.23 18.46 -3.15
N VAL A 144 -10.96 18.50 -4.28
CA VAL A 144 -11.71 17.33 -4.77
C VAL A 144 -10.78 16.15 -5.05
N GLY A 145 -9.66 16.36 -5.75
CA GLY A 145 -8.70 15.29 -6.03
C GLY A 145 -8.08 14.71 -4.76
N LEU A 146 -7.67 15.56 -3.82
CA LEU A 146 -7.18 15.13 -2.51
C LEU A 146 -8.25 14.36 -1.72
N LYS A 147 -9.50 14.82 -1.76
CA LYS A 147 -10.63 14.16 -1.10
C LYS A 147 -10.86 12.76 -1.64
N VAL A 148 -10.77 12.56 -2.96
CA VAL A 148 -10.82 11.22 -3.57
C VAL A 148 -9.71 10.34 -3.01
N VAL A 149 -8.47 10.83 -2.98
CA VAL A 149 -7.31 10.07 -2.48
C VAL A 149 -7.50 9.69 -1.01
N TYR A 150 -7.85 10.64 -0.14
CA TYR A 150 -8.05 10.36 1.28
C TYR A 150 -9.26 9.46 1.53
N ALA A 151 -10.37 9.63 0.80
CA ALA A 151 -11.54 8.75 0.91
C ALA A 151 -11.20 7.30 0.56
N LEU A 152 -10.39 7.07 -0.47
CA LEU A 152 -9.93 5.72 -0.83
C LEU A 152 -9.05 5.11 0.26
N ILE A 153 -8.08 5.88 0.78
CA ILE A 153 -7.18 5.42 1.85
C ILE A 153 -7.96 5.13 3.14
N LEU A 154 -8.87 6.02 3.54
CA LEU A 154 -9.71 5.87 4.72
C LEU A 154 -10.65 4.68 4.58
N CYS A 155 -11.30 4.51 3.43
CA CYS A 155 -12.19 3.37 3.18
C CYS A 155 -11.42 2.04 3.28
N GLU A 156 -10.22 1.96 2.70
CA GLU A 156 -9.35 0.77 2.81
C GLU A 156 -8.93 0.49 4.27
N LEU A 157 -8.56 1.52 5.04
CA LEU A 157 -8.17 1.36 6.43
C LEU A 157 -9.34 0.95 7.33
N ILE A 158 -10.44 1.70 7.26
CA ILE A 158 -11.66 1.45 8.05
C ILE A 158 -12.22 0.07 7.71
N SER A 159 -12.23 -0.31 6.43
CA SER A 159 -12.74 -1.62 6.02
C SER A 159 -11.92 -2.76 6.61
N ARG A 160 -10.60 -2.66 6.62
CA ARG A 160 -9.74 -3.67 7.24
C ARG A 160 -10.04 -3.87 8.72
N PHE A 161 -10.18 -2.78 9.47
CA PHE A 161 -10.52 -2.83 10.89
C PHE A 161 -11.93 -3.36 11.14
N ALA A 162 -12.92 -2.87 10.37
CA ALA A 162 -14.31 -3.31 10.49
C ALA A 162 -14.45 -4.80 10.18
N VAL A 163 -13.81 -5.29 9.12
CA VAL A 163 -13.88 -6.71 8.79
C VAL A 163 -13.21 -7.56 9.86
N LEU A 164 -12.01 -7.17 10.33
CA LEU A 164 -11.36 -7.92 11.42
C LEU A 164 -12.26 -7.95 12.66
N ARG A 165 -12.96 -6.85 12.97
CA ARG A 165 -13.87 -6.77 14.12
C ARG A 165 -15.05 -7.71 14.01
N TYR A 166 -15.75 -7.71 12.88
CA TYR A 166 -16.97 -8.48 12.72
C TYR A 166 -16.74 -9.95 12.43
N ILE A 167 -15.55 -10.35 11.97
CA ILE A 167 -15.20 -11.76 11.80
C ILE A 167 -14.86 -12.43 13.15
N GLN A 168 -14.52 -11.66 14.20
CA GLN A 168 -14.22 -12.23 15.52
C GLN A 168 -15.36 -13.15 16.05
N PRO A 169 -15.01 -14.21 16.81
CA PRO A 169 -15.95 -15.20 17.30
C PRO A 169 -16.97 -14.64 18.30
N ASP A 170 -16.63 -13.57 19.04
CA ASP A 170 -17.54 -12.93 20.00
C ASP A 170 -18.75 -12.26 19.32
N CYS A 171 -18.66 -11.95 18.03
CA CYS A 171 -19.79 -11.43 17.25
C CYS A 171 -20.75 -12.52 16.74
N ALA A 172 -20.48 -13.81 17.00
CA ALA A 172 -21.31 -14.90 16.50
C ALA A 172 -22.70 -14.89 17.16
N THR A 173 -23.71 -15.22 16.37
CA THR A 173 -25.12 -15.28 16.77
C THR A 173 -25.69 -16.68 16.54
N PRO A 174 -26.78 -17.06 17.23
CA PRO A 174 -27.39 -18.39 17.08
C PRO A 174 -27.85 -18.72 15.64
N ASP A 175 -28.16 -17.70 14.84
CA ASP A 175 -28.60 -17.83 13.44
C ASP A 175 -27.46 -18.18 12.46
N ASP A 176 -26.22 -18.22 12.93
CA ASP A 176 -25.05 -18.37 12.08
C ASP A 176 -24.80 -19.84 11.68
N ALA A 177 -24.21 -20.05 10.51
CA ALA A 177 -23.87 -21.39 10.07
C ALA A 177 -22.86 -22.04 11.04
N PRO A 178 -23.09 -23.31 11.45
CA PRO A 178 -22.28 -23.98 12.48
C PRO A 178 -20.84 -24.26 12.00
N VAL A 179 -20.63 -24.37 10.68
CA VAL A 179 -19.32 -24.59 10.08
C VAL A 179 -19.09 -23.58 8.96
N GLN A 180 -17.94 -22.92 9.03
CA GLN A 180 -17.48 -21.95 8.05
C GLN A 180 -16.57 -22.65 7.03
N ARG A 181 -16.83 -22.48 5.72
CA ARG A 181 -16.16 -23.21 4.63
C ARG A 181 -15.33 -22.31 3.71
N GLY A 182 -15.21 -21.03 4.03
CA GLY A 182 -14.41 -20.08 3.24
C GLY A 182 -12.94 -20.46 3.23
N SER A 183 -12.30 -20.33 2.07
CA SER A 183 -10.87 -20.60 1.86
C SER A 183 -9.98 -19.35 1.95
N GLU A 184 -10.58 -18.18 2.14
CA GLU A 184 -9.91 -16.90 2.09
C GLU A 184 -9.14 -16.60 3.39
N LYS A 185 -7.97 -15.96 3.34
CA LYS A 185 -7.24 -15.58 4.57
C LYS A 185 -7.58 -14.16 4.99
N VAL A 186 -7.91 -13.99 6.27
CA VAL A 186 -8.07 -12.68 6.91
C VAL A 186 -6.73 -12.23 7.48
N ALA A 187 -6.25 -11.07 7.05
CA ALA A 187 -5.02 -10.48 7.58
C ALA A 187 -5.33 -9.63 8.82
N ASN A 188 -4.45 -9.70 9.82
CA ASN A 188 -4.48 -8.76 10.95
C ASN A 188 -3.92 -7.41 10.47
N PRO A 189 -4.71 -6.33 10.43
CA PRO A 189 -4.27 -5.03 9.95
C PRO A 189 -3.48 -4.23 11.00
N MET A 190 -3.32 -4.75 12.23
CA MET A 190 -2.52 -4.07 13.23
C MET A 190 -1.04 -4.04 12.82
N PRO A 191 -0.42 -2.85 12.74
CA PRO A 191 1.00 -2.76 12.46
C PRO A 191 1.78 -3.37 13.62
N ARG A 192 2.73 -4.25 13.31
CA ARG A 192 3.69 -4.75 14.29
C ARG A 192 4.68 -3.64 14.61
N ILE A 193 5.16 -3.53 15.85
CA ILE A 193 6.16 -2.51 16.22
C ILE A 193 7.42 -2.64 15.34
N SER A 194 7.81 -3.88 15.00
CA SER A 194 8.90 -4.17 14.07
C SER A 194 8.70 -3.52 12.70
N TYR A 195 7.46 -3.45 12.20
CA TYR A 195 7.14 -2.81 10.92
C TYR A 195 7.50 -1.33 10.91
N PHE A 196 7.33 -0.61 12.02
CA PHE A 196 7.73 0.80 12.09
C PHE A 196 9.25 0.97 12.06
N ALA A 197 9.98 0.11 12.77
CA ALA A 197 11.44 0.11 12.74
C ALA A 197 11.97 -0.22 11.34
N ASP A 198 11.41 -1.25 10.70
CA ASP A 198 11.75 -1.64 9.33
C ASP A 198 11.43 -0.50 8.36
N ARG A 199 10.27 0.16 8.50
CA ARG A 199 9.89 1.30 7.66
C ARG A 199 10.82 2.49 7.81
N LEU A 200 11.21 2.81 9.04
CA LEU A 200 12.16 3.89 9.30
C LEU A 200 13.53 3.56 8.74
N ASN A 201 13.98 2.30 8.83
CA ASN A 201 15.22 1.86 8.23
C ASN A 201 15.17 1.93 6.70
N ASP A 202 14.05 1.54 6.08
CA ASP A 202 13.84 1.69 4.64
C ASP A 202 13.89 3.15 4.21
N ILE A 203 13.20 4.05 4.94
CA ILE A 203 13.22 5.49 4.66
C ILE A 203 14.63 6.05 4.81
N LYS A 204 15.35 5.68 5.86
CA LYS A 204 16.74 6.09 6.07
C LYS A 204 17.65 5.59 4.96
N ALA A 205 17.48 4.34 4.53
CA ALA A 205 18.24 3.77 3.42
C ALA A 205 17.94 4.49 2.11
N GLN A 206 16.66 4.77 1.80
CA GLN A 206 16.26 5.53 0.62
C GLN A 206 16.77 6.98 0.67
N ALA A 207 16.70 7.64 1.84
CA ALA A 207 17.18 9.01 2.02
C ALA A 207 18.71 9.10 1.92
N GLY A 208 19.44 8.19 2.58
CA GLY A 208 20.90 8.16 2.55
C GLY A 208 21.45 7.77 1.18
N PHE A 209 20.85 6.77 0.53
CA PHE A 209 21.26 6.35 -0.80
C PHE A 209 20.86 7.37 -1.89
N GLY A 210 19.67 7.99 -1.75
CA GLY A 210 19.24 9.07 -2.63
C GLY A 210 20.17 10.28 -2.57
N LEU A 211 20.64 10.64 -1.38
CA LEU A 211 21.65 11.69 -1.20
C LEU A 211 22.99 11.35 -1.87
N LEU A 212 23.49 10.12 -1.68
CA LEU A 212 24.75 9.66 -2.27
C LEU A 212 24.70 9.70 -3.80
N MET A 213 23.58 9.30 -4.40
CA MET A 213 23.44 9.29 -5.85
C MET A 213 23.26 10.70 -6.40
N ARG A 214 22.58 11.59 -5.67
CA ARG A 214 22.53 13.02 -6.00
C ARG A 214 23.92 13.68 -6.00
N LEU A 215 24.80 13.27 -5.08
CA LEU A 215 26.20 13.68 -5.07
C LEU A 215 26.93 13.24 -6.35
N VAL A 216 26.78 11.98 -6.76
CA VAL A 216 27.38 11.44 -8.00
C VAL A 216 26.89 12.18 -9.24
N PHE A 217 25.60 12.52 -9.29
CA PHE A 217 25.00 13.23 -10.42
C PHE A 217 25.12 14.76 -10.35
N GLY A 218 25.90 15.32 -9.40
CA GLY A 218 26.21 16.74 -9.34
C GLY A 218 25.09 17.65 -8.82
N SER A 219 24.05 17.07 -8.20
CA SER A 219 22.90 17.80 -7.63
C SER A 219 23.05 18.12 -6.13
N VAL A 220 24.30 18.07 -5.67
CA VAL A 220 24.75 18.44 -4.33
C VAL A 220 25.96 19.35 -4.49
N SER A 221 25.89 20.55 -3.92
CA SER A 221 27.00 21.49 -3.88
C SER A 221 27.52 21.64 -2.46
N PHE A 222 28.81 21.96 -2.33
CA PHE A 222 29.41 22.31 -1.04
C PHE A 222 29.62 23.81 -1.02
N THR A 223 29.11 24.48 0.01
CA THR A 223 29.44 25.89 0.24
C THR A 223 30.92 26.03 0.66
N PRO A 224 31.51 27.22 0.53
CA PRO A 224 32.87 27.50 1.00
C PRO A 224 33.09 27.11 2.48
N ASP A 225 32.03 27.17 3.29
CA ASP A 225 32.01 26.80 4.71
C ASP A 225 31.82 25.29 4.97
N ARG A 226 31.97 24.45 3.92
CA ARG A 226 31.83 22.99 3.96
C ARG A 226 30.44 22.47 4.35
N PHE A 227 29.39 23.27 4.23
CA PHE A 227 28.03 22.75 4.35
C PHE A 227 27.59 22.09 3.04
N MET A 228 26.99 20.91 3.16
CA MET A 228 26.39 20.21 2.03
C MET A 228 25.01 20.81 1.73
N VAL A 229 24.85 21.38 0.54
CA VAL A 229 23.58 21.91 0.05
C VAL A 229 23.04 20.96 -1.00
N VAL A 230 21.85 20.42 -0.74
CA VAL A 230 21.13 19.59 -1.71
C VAL A 230 20.24 20.51 -2.53
N GLU A 231 20.42 20.51 -3.86
CA GLU A 231 19.65 21.39 -4.72
C GLU A 231 18.14 21.06 -4.65
N PRO A 232 17.29 22.10 -4.64
CA PRO A 232 15.85 21.90 -4.65
C PRO A 232 15.41 21.27 -5.97
N THR A 233 14.30 20.55 -5.93
CA THR A 233 13.74 19.90 -7.12
C THR A 233 12.79 20.88 -7.81
N LEU A 234 13.21 21.40 -8.96
CA LEU A 234 12.41 22.25 -9.82
C LEU A 234 11.43 21.41 -10.65
N ARG A 235 10.24 21.95 -10.94
CA ARG A 235 9.26 21.28 -11.83
C ARG A 235 9.86 20.94 -13.20
N SER A 236 10.71 21.80 -13.75
CA SER A 236 11.43 21.57 -15.01
C SER A 236 12.46 20.43 -14.94
N GLY A 237 13.00 20.14 -13.75
CA GLY A 237 14.00 19.09 -13.49
C GLY A 237 13.40 17.75 -13.05
N VAL A 238 12.08 17.60 -13.06
CA VAL A 238 11.39 16.39 -12.58
C VAL A 238 11.76 15.16 -13.41
N ALA A 239 11.96 15.31 -14.72
CA ALA A 239 12.36 14.20 -15.59
C ALA A 239 13.72 13.61 -15.16
N ILE A 240 14.69 14.47 -14.86
CA ILE A 240 16.03 14.07 -14.38
C ILE A 240 15.90 13.35 -13.04
N THR A 241 15.14 13.92 -12.11
CA THR A 241 14.97 13.33 -10.77
C THR A 241 14.21 11.99 -10.83
N GLY A 242 13.21 11.88 -11.72
CA GLY A 242 12.51 10.63 -12.02
C GLY A 242 13.43 9.57 -12.59
N ALA A 243 14.28 9.92 -13.56
CA ALA A 243 15.27 9.02 -14.14
C ALA A 243 16.28 8.53 -13.09
N ILE A 244 16.83 9.43 -12.26
CA ILE A 244 17.73 9.06 -11.15
C ILE A 244 17.02 8.07 -10.23
N THR A 245 15.82 8.41 -9.75
CA THR A 245 15.05 7.56 -8.83
C THR A 245 14.74 6.19 -9.43
N ALA A 246 14.43 6.15 -10.73
CA ALA A 246 14.18 4.91 -11.45
C ALA A 246 15.43 4.03 -11.56
N VAL A 247 16.62 4.63 -11.80
CA VAL A 247 17.90 3.91 -11.74
C VAL A 247 18.09 3.28 -10.36
N LEU A 248 17.79 4.01 -9.27
CA LEU A 248 17.87 3.48 -7.91
C LEU A 248 16.97 2.27 -7.73
N VAL A 249 15.69 2.42 -8.04
CA VAL A 249 14.71 1.35 -7.86
C VAL A 249 15.05 0.15 -8.75
N ALA A 250 15.30 0.37 -10.04
CA ALA A 250 15.49 -0.68 -11.03
C ALA A 250 16.80 -1.46 -10.86
N LEU A 251 17.89 -0.81 -10.44
CA LEU A 251 19.21 -1.45 -10.37
C LEU A 251 19.62 -1.84 -8.95
N PHE A 252 19.12 -1.16 -7.92
CA PHE A 252 19.54 -1.42 -6.54
C PHE A 252 18.47 -2.09 -5.69
N PHE A 253 17.18 -1.84 -5.94
CA PHE A 253 16.10 -2.46 -5.13
C PHE A 253 15.52 -3.71 -5.79
N ILE A 254 15.22 -3.65 -7.09
CA ILE A 254 14.61 -4.77 -7.81
C ILE A 254 15.53 -6.01 -7.87
N PRO A 255 16.83 -5.91 -8.18
CA PRO A 255 17.66 -7.10 -8.37
C PRO A 255 17.89 -7.93 -7.09
N PRO A 256 18.16 -7.34 -5.91
CA PRO A 256 18.23 -8.12 -4.66
C PRO A 256 16.91 -8.81 -4.32
N LEU A 257 15.79 -8.11 -4.47
CA LEU A 257 14.46 -8.67 -4.24
C LEU A 257 14.17 -9.83 -5.19
N HIS A 258 14.50 -9.67 -6.47
CA HIS A 258 14.38 -10.74 -7.48
C HIS A 258 15.26 -11.94 -7.14
N LYS A 259 16.54 -11.73 -6.74
CA LYS A 259 17.43 -12.81 -6.29
C LYS A 259 16.85 -13.55 -5.08
N GLN A 260 16.31 -12.84 -4.11
CA GLN A 260 15.72 -13.44 -2.90
C GLN A 260 14.55 -14.36 -3.25
N MET A 261 13.62 -13.89 -4.10
CA MET A 261 12.47 -14.67 -4.56
C MET A 261 12.88 -15.88 -5.39
N TRP A 262 13.88 -15.73 -6.26
CA TRP A 262 14.41 -16.85 -7.03
C TRP A 262 15.10 -17.89 -6.13
N GLY A 263 15.80 -17.45 -5.09
CA GLY A 263 16.36 -18.34 -4.07
C GLY A 263 15.28 -19.11 -3.30
N MET A 264 14.12 -18.51 -3.02
CA MET A 264 12.98 -19.24 -2.44
C MET A 264 12.39 -20.27 -3.42
N ARG A 265 12.33 -19.95 -4.73
CA ARG A 265 11.92 -20.91 -5.76
C ARG A 265 12.84 -22.12 -5.81
N VAL A 266 14.16 -21.91 -5.85
CA VAL A 266 15.15 -23.02 -5.91
C VAL A 266 15.05 -23.91 -4.67
N ARG A 267 14.68 -23.36 -3.51
CA ARG A 267 14.41 -24.11 -2.27
C ARG A 267 13.06 -24.84 -2.25
N GLY A 268 12.24 -24.73 -3.29
CA GLY A 268 10.92 -25.35 -3.36
C GLY A 268 9.85 -24.64 -2.52
N GLU A 269 10.14 -23.47 -1.97
CA GLU A 269 9.20 -22.70 -1.12
C GLU A 269 8.14 -21.99 -1.97
N VAL A 270 8.46 -21.67 -3.23
CA VAL A 270 7.54 -21.02 -4.18
C VAL A 270 6.99 -22.06 -5.16
N PRO A 271 5.66 -22.25 -5.24
CA PRO A 271 5.07 -23.23 -6.15
C PRO A 271 5.26 -22.81 -7.62
N ILE A 272 5.66 -23.76 -8.46
CA ILE A 272 5.77 -23.55 -9.91
C ILE A 272 4.38 -23.72 -10.53
N SER A 273 3.97 -22.74 -11.33
CA SER A 273 2.70 -22.76 -12.05
C SER A 273 2.74 -23.80 -13.18
N THR A 274 1.68 -24.59 -13.30
CA THR A 274 1.48 -25.53 -14.43
C THR A 274 1.11 -24.79 -15.72
N VAL A 275 0.50 -23.61 -15.62
CA VAL A 275 0.09 -22.79 -16.76
C VAL A 275 1.08 -21.66 -16.97
N ARG A 276 1.61 -21.56 -18.19
CA ARG A 276 2.55 -20.49 -18.59
C ARG A 276 1.78 -19.25 -19.05
N ASN A 277 2.04 -18.11 -18.42
CA ASN A 277 1.60 -16.80 -18.89
C ASN A 277 2.67 -16.19 -19.81
N PRO A 278 2.38 -15.96 -21.11
CA PRO A 278 3.38 -15.49 -22.07
C PRO A 278 3.96 -14.12 -21.74
N TRP A 279 3.14 -13.21 -21.20
CA TRP A 279 3.54 -11.83 -20.86
C TRP A 279 4.56 -11.80 -19.73
N VAL A 280 4.31 -12.61 -18.69
CA VAL A 280 5.22 -12.70 -17.54
C VAL A 280 6.45 -13.54 -17.90
N ALA A 281 6.28 -14.62 -18.67
CA ALA A 281 7.38 -15.50 -19.05
C ALA A 281 8.41 -14.87 -20.00
N TRP A 282 8.10 -13.72 -20.62
CA TRP A 282 9.05 -12.95 -21.43
C TRP A 282 10.08 -12.20 -20.57
N LEU A 283 9.75 -11.92 -19.30
CA LEU A 283 10.67 -11.21 -18.42
C LEU A 283 11.94 -12.05 -18.12
N PRO A 284 13.12 -11.41 -17.97
CA PRO A 284 14.38 -12.12 -17.74
C PRO A 284 14.42 -12.90 -16.42
N GLU A 285 15.18 -14.00 -16.38
CA GLU A 285 15.47 -14.75 -15.14
C GLU A 285 16.67 -14.16 -14.38
N ASN A 286 17.59 -13.51 -15.10
CA ASN A 286 18.69 -12.81 -14.48
C ASN A 286 18.18 -11.53 -13.81
N SER A 287 18.41 -11.41 -12.50
CA SER A 287 17.91 -10.28 -11.69
C SER A 287 18.36 -8.90 -12.18
N ILE A 288 19.59 -8.79 -12.72
CA ILE A 288 20.11 -7.51 -13.22
C ILE A 288 19.41 -7.16 -14.54
N VAL A 289 19.29 -8.12 -15.45
CA VAL A 289 18.61 -7.91 -16.73
C VAL A 289 17.13 -7.62 -16.51
N PHE A 290 16.50 -8.27 -15.54
CA PHE A 290 15.12 -7.98 -15.11
C PHE A 290 14.97 -6.53 -14.65
N GLY A 291 15.89 -6.04 -13.80
CA GLY A 291 15.95 -4.64 -13.41
C GLY A 291 16.12 -3.69 -14.59
N MET A 292 17.06 -3.98 -15.50
CA MET A 292 17.32 -3.15 -16.69
C MET A 292 16.10 -3.06 -17.62
N VAL A 293 15.34 -4.14 -17.81
CA VAL A 293 14.11 -4.12 -18.62
C VAL A 293 13.04 -3.20 -17.99
N LEU A 294 12.99 -3.13 -16.66
CA LEU A 294 12.04 -2.27 -15.95
C LEU A 294 12.52 -0.82 -15.80
N LEU A 295 13.79 -0.51 -16.12
CA LEU A 295 14.35 0.82 -15.94
C LEU A 295 13.58 1.89 -16.71
N VAL A 296 13.40 1.70 -18.02
CA VAL A 296 12.72 2.69 -18.88
C VAL A 296 11.25 2.87 -18.49
N PRO A 297 10.45 1.80 -18.32
CA PRO A 297 9.07 1.94 -17.85
C PRO A 297 8.96 2.67 -16.50
N ILE A 298 9.82 2.34 -15.52
CA ILE A 298 9.81 2.99 -14.21
C ILE A 298 10.25 4.46 -14.33
N ALA A 299 11.23 4.78 -15.16
CA ALA A 299 11.66 6.17 -15.37
C ALA A 299 10.54 7.02 -15.95
N VAL A 300 9.87 6.54 -16.99
CA VAL A 300 8.72 7.23 -17.60
C VAL A 300 7.61 7.39 -16.59
N GLU A 301 7.26 6.33 -15.87
CA GLU A 301 6.19 6.33 -14.86
C GLU A 301 6.48 7.33 -13.73
N MET A 302 7.68 7.30 -13.16
CA MET A 302 8.08 8.23 -12.10
C MET A 302 8.09 9.67 -12.58
N SER A 303 8.63 9.94 -13.77
CA SER A 303 8.64 11.29 -14.34
C SER A 303 7.22 11.82 -14.53
N VAL A 304 6.30 11.00 -15.05
CA VAL A 304 4.89 11.37 -15.23
C VAL A 304 4.22 11.62 -13.88
N VAL A 305 4.37 10.70 -12.92
CA VAL A 305 3.73 10.84 -11.60
C VAL A 305 4.24 12.06 -10.86
N PHE A 306 5.56 12.27 -10.81
CA PHE A 306 6.13 13.44 -10.14
C PHE A 306 5.73 14.73 -10.85
N TRP A 307 5.68 14.74 -12.17
CA TRP A 307 5.24 15.92 -12.92
C TRP A 307 3.77 16.23 -12.66
N LEU A 308 2.91 15.20 -12.61
CA LEU A 308 1.50 15.34 -12.26
C LEU A 308 1.33 15.86 -10.84
N VAL A 309 2.06 15.33 -9.85
CA VAL A 309 1.97 15.80 -8.45
C VAL A 309 2.41 17.25 -8.34
N MET A 310 3.56 17.62 -8.93
CA MET A 310 4.06 19.00 -8.92
C MET A 310 3.07 19.95 -9.60
N THR A 311 2.55 19.59 -10.77
CA THR A 311 1.63 20.42 -11.54
C THR A 311 0.26 20.53 -10.86
N PHE A 312 -0.29 19.41 -10.41
CA PHE A 312 -1.60 19.38 -9.73
C PHE A 312 -1.58 20.19 -8.44
N MET A 313 -0.51 20.10 -7.65
CA MET A 313 -0.38 20.86 -6.40
C MET A 313 0.12 22.30 -6.60
N GLY A 314 0.50 22.68 -7.82
CA GLY A 314 1.04 24.02 -8.11
C GLY A 314 2.44 24.26 -7.57
N PHE A 315 3.23 23.21 -7.38
CA PHE A 315 4.62 23.33 -6.93
C PHE A 315 5.55 23.64 -8.10
N ASP A 316 6.22 24.79 -8.04
CA ASP A 316 7.31 25.11 -8.96
C ASP A 316 8.66 24.60 -8.44
N VAL A 317 8.84 24.62 -7.11
CA VAL A 317 10.06 24.23 -6.41
C VAL A 317 9.70 23.49 -5.13
N LEU A 318 10.33 22.34 -4.89
CA LEU A 318 10.28 21.64 -3.60
C LEU A 318 11.69 21.46 -3.04
N ASN A 319 11.84 21.66 -1.73
CA ASN A 319 13.08 21.29 -1.06
C ASN A 319 13.26 19.76 -1.04
N TYR A 320 14.47 19.31 -0.71
CA TYR A 320 14.80 17.89 -0.72
C TYR A 320 13.86 17.04 0.15
N PHE A 321 13.54 17.49 1.37
CA PHE A 321 12.71 16.73 2.30
C PHE A 321 11.26 16.62 1.83
N GLN A 322 10.68 17.71 1.31
CA GLN A 322 9.35 17.72 0.71
C GLN A 322 9.29 16.74 -0.46
N PHE A 323 10.26 16.79 -1.37
CA PHE A 323 10.29 15.90 -2.52
C PHE A 323 10.56 14.44 -2.14
N LEU A 324 11.39 14.20 -1.13
CA LEU A 324 11.67 12.85 -0.61
C LEU A 324 10.40 12.16 -0.09
N LEU A 325 9.49 12.90 0.55
CA LEU A 325 8.21 12.33 0.98
C LEU A 325 7.36 11.84 -0.20
N ILE A 326 7.36 12.57 -1.31
CA ILE A 326 6.70 12.16 -2.56
C ILE A 326 7.37 10.89 -3.10
N ILE A 327 8.70 10.85 -3.16
CA ILE A 327 9.46 9.66 -3.60
C ILE A 327 9.11 8.45 -2.74
N VAL A 328 9.15 8.57 -1.42
CA VAL A 328 8.89 7.47 -0.49
C VAL A 328 7.45 6.97 -0.63
N ALA A 329 6.48 7.90 -0.68
CA ALA A 329 5.08 7.55 -0.87
C ALA A 329 4.85 6.82 -2.21
N HIS A 330 5.47 7.32 -3.28
CA HIS A 330 5.39 6.72 -4.61
C HIS A 330 6.03 5.34 -4.67
N ASN A 331 7.26 5.20 -4.20
CA ASN A 331 7.98 3.92 -4.19
C ASN A 331 7.21 2.85 -3.41
N ASN A 332 6.52 3.22 -2.33
CA ASN A 332 5.67 2.28 -1.60
C ASN A 332 4.48 1.75 -2.41
N LEU A 333 3.91 2.58 -3.27
CA LEU A 333 2.86 2.17 -4.19
C LEU A 333 3.45 1.33 -5.32
N LEU A 334 4.59 1.75 -5.88
CA LEU A 334 5.31 1.04 -6.92
C LEU A 334 5.68 -0.39 -6.48
N PHE A 335 6.23 -0.57 -5.27
CA PHE A 335 6.58 -1.90 -4.77
C PHE A 335 5.37 -2.81 -4.56
N LYS A 336 4.17 -2.27 -4.31
CA LYS A 336 2.95 -3.09 -4.26
C LYS A 336 2.59 -3.70 -5.61
N ALA A 337 3.05 -3.12 -6.73
CA ALA A 337 2.89 -3.68 -8.07
C ALA A 337 4.08 -4.54 -8.50
N VAL A 338 5.31 -4.08 -8.22
CA VAL A 338 6.55 -4.74 -8.64
C VAL A 338 6.78 -6.06 -7.88
N VAL A 339 6.51 -6.13 -6.58
CA VAL A 339 6.70 -7.36 -5.79
C VAL A 339 5.83 -8.51 -6.33
N PRO A 340 4.51 -8.35 -6.55
CA PRO A 340 3.71 -9.38 -7.22
C PRO A 340 4.23 -9.76 -8.60
N LEU A 341 4.72 -8.81 -9.40
CA LEU A 341 5.29 -9.11 -10.71
C LEU A 341 6.52 -10.02 -10.60
N ILE A 342 7.42 -9.75 -9.65
CA ILE A 342 8.59 -10.59 -9.36
C ILE A 342 8.16 -11.98 -8.90
N ILE A 343 7.18 -12.07 -8.00
CA ILE A 343 6.62 -13.36 -7.53
C ILE A 343 6.02 -14.13 -8.70
N LEU A 344 5.17 -13.49 -9.52
CA LEU A 344 4.57 -14.09 -10.69
C LEU A 344 5.63 -14.57 -11.68
N ARG A 345 6.74 -13.83 -11.83
CA ARG A 345 7.85 -14.28 -12.66
C ARG A 345 8.56 -15.50 -12.08
N ALA A 346 8.75 -15.54 -10.76
CA ALA A 346 9.34 -16.66 -10.05
C ALA A 346 8.50 -17.93 -10.11
N THR A 347 7.17 -17.83 -10.22
CA THR A 347 6.28 -18.99 -10.38
C THR A 347 6.21 -19.52 -11.82
N GLN A 348 6.62 -18.76 -12.84
CA GLN A 348 6.58 -19.23 -14.24
C GLN A 348 7.62 -20.33 -14.50
N PRO A 349 7.29 -21.38 -15.28
CA PRO A 349 8.24 -22.42 -15.64
C PRO A 349 9.47 -21.82 -16.33
N SER A 350 10.68 -22.26 -15.92
CA SER A 350 11.93 -21.77 -16.54
C SER A 350 12.11 -22.42 -17.90
N LYS A 351 12.89 -21.78 -18.79
CA LYS A 351 13.32 -22.43 -20.04
C LYS A 351 14.14 -23.69 -19.77
N ALA A 352 14.83 -23.79 -18.63
CA ALA A 352 15.63 -24.97 -18.24
C ALA A 352 14.75 -26.18 -17.88
N ASP A 353 13.60 -25.96 -17.24
CA ASP A 353 12.65 -27.04 -16.87
C ASP A 353 12.03 -27.71 -18.10
N LYS A 354 12.01 -27.03 -19.26
CA LYS A 354 11.53 -27.62 -20.53
C LYS A 354 12.49 -28.67 -21.10
N VAL A 355 13.79 -28.57 -20.81
CA VAL A 355 14.77 -29.51 -21.34
C VAL A 355 14.70 -30.83 -20.57
N ALA A 356 14.43 -30.79 -19.27
CA ALA A 356 14.27 -31.98 -18.44
C ALA A 356 12.99 -32.78 -18.73
N VAL A 357 11.89 -32.11 -19.15
CA VAL A 357 10.61 -32.77 -19.47
C VAL A 357 10.55 -33.27 -20.92
N VAL A 358 11.40 -32.77 -21.81
CA VAL A 358 11.50 -33.27 -23.21
C VAL A 358 12.54 -34.39 -23.33
N LEU A 359 13.40 -34.58 -22.34
CA LEU A 359 14.41 -35.64 -22.26
C LEU A 359 14.03 -36.79 -21.31
N ALA A 360 12.85 -36.74 -20.69
CA ALA A 360 12.23 -37.82 -19.92
C ALA A 360 10.97 -38.29 -20.66
#